data_AF-A0AA39P6L7-F1
#
_entry.id   AF-A0AA39P6L7-F1
#
_cell.length_a   1.000
_cell.length_b   1.000
_cell.length_c   1.000
_cell.angle_alpha   90.00
_cell.angle_beta   90.00
_cell.angle_gamma   90.00
#
_symmetry.space_group_name_H-M   'P 1'
#
loop_
_entity.id
_entity.type
_entity.pdbx_description
1 polymer ?
#
loop_
_entity_poly.entity_id
_entity_poly.type
_entity_poly.pdbx_seq_one_letter_code
_entity_poly.pdbx_strand_id
1 'polypeptide(L)'
;MLRLLPVFVNNQYPPLTPFDHVDPGHRALAHPKPRAFLDNATSVVDLTPHLGTEIRGVNLATLDSDGRDQLALEVAKRGVLVFRDQQDFIDRGPDFYLQFAKHFGRLHIHPCSGHPEGYPELHLVYKNANATFNFEQSDSVTSTLWHSDVSYELQPPGLTGLFLLSSPETGGDTLFTSQVQALKKLSPQFVAFLRTLKAVHSGVEQANHSRAGKRGGIVRREPVENVHPIVRRHPVTGEEALYVNRQFTRRIVGLKREESETILRFLYDHIDKGGDIQARLKWARYTVALWDNRVTAHSAIVDYADSKETRHGVRFTPQAERPIPAWEGLDLSS
;
A
#
# COMPACT_ATOMS: atom_id res chain seq x y z
N MET A 1 13.82 19.54 -13.90
CA MET A 1 13.21 18.35 -13.24
C MET A 1 14.07 17.12 -13.53
N LEU A 2 14.61 16.49 -12.48
CA LEU A 2 15.23 15.17 -12.60
C LEU A 2 14.19 14.21 -13.17
N ARG A 3 14.47 13.64 -14.35
CA ARG A 3 13.63 12.61 -14.93
C ARG A 3 13.99 11.31 -14.22
N LEU A 4 13.29 10.99 -13.12
CA LEU A 4 13.48 9.78 -12.32
C LEU A 4 13.03 8.53 -13.10
N LEU A 5 13.68 8.22 -14.22
CA LEU A 5 13.30 7.13 -15.11
C LEU A 5 13.68 5.76 -14.53
N PRO A 6 12.91 4.70 -14.85
CA PRO A 6 13.19 3.37 -14.33
C PRO A 6 14.42 2.75 -14.97
N VAL A 7 15.33 2.27 -14.12
CA VAL A 7 16.38 1.31 -14.46
C VAL A 7 16.06 -0.06 -13.87
N PHE A 8 16.47 -1.11 -14.58
CA PHE A 8 16.24 -2.51 -14.22
C PHE A 8 17.56 -3.23 -13.98
N VAL A 9 18.36 -2.71 -13.05
CA VAL A 9 19.68 -3.28 -12.72
C VAL A 9 19.48 -4.58 -11.94
N ASN A 10 20.13 -5.67 -12.36
CA ASN A 10 20.03 -6.99 -11.74
C ASN A 10 20.97 -7.14 -10.52
N ASN A 11 20.84 -6.24 -9.55
CA ASN A 11 21.53 -6.38 -8.27
C ASN A 11 20.83 -7.44 -7.43
N GLN A 12 21.59 -8.39 -6.88
CA GLN A 12 21.06 -9.39 -5.94
C GLN A 12 21.19 -8.86 -4.51
N TYR A 13 20.11 -8.90 -3.75
CA TYR A 13 20.06 -8.51 -2.35
C TYR A 13 19.82 -9.73 -1.45
N PRO A 14 20.38 -9.74 -0.23
CA PRO A 14 20.12 -10.80 0.72
C PRO A 14 18.62 -10.86 1.11
N PRO A 15 18.17 -12.00 1.66
CA PRO A 15 16.86 -12.10 2.30
C PRO A 15 16.66 -10.98 3.33
N LEU A 16 15.43 -10.49 3.45
CA LEU A 16 15.09 -9.51 4.47
C LEU A 16 15.21 -10.15 5.85
N THR A 17 15.88 -9.46 6.76
CA THR A 17 15.94 -9.85 8.17
C THR A 17 14.88 -9.10 8.97
N PRO A 18 14.36 -9.71 10.05
CA PRO A 18 13.50 -9.00 10.97
C PRO A 18 14.16 -7.74 11.54
N PHE A 19 13.35 -6.74 11.86
CA PHE A 19 13.79 -5.51 12.53
C PHE A 19 12.72 -5.00 13.50
N ASP A 20 13.16 -4.25 14.50
CA ASP A 20 12.26 -3.60 15.44
C ASP A 20 11.64 -2.36 14.79
N HIS A 21 10.32 -2.44 14.54
CA HIS A 21 9.55 -1.32 14.01
C HIS A 21 8.97 -0.49 15.16
N VAL A 22 9.33 0.79 15.22
CA VAL A 22 8.77 1.76 16.18
C VAL A 22 7.80 2.67 15.43
N ASP A 23 6.49 2.42 15.60
CA ASP A 23 5.47 3.16 14.87
C ASP A 23 5.35 4.62 15.36
N PRO A 24 5.56 5.62 14.49
CA PRO A 24 5.38 7.04 14.80
C PRO A 24 4.02 7.41 15.40
N GLY A 25 2.97 6.67 15.04
CA GLY A 25 1.61 6.92 15.51
C GLY A 25 1.46 6.80 17.03
N HIS A 26 2.29 6.00 17.71
CA HIS A 26 2.29 5.95 19.17
C HIS A 26 2.78 7.26 19.81
N ARG A 27 3.79 7.91 19.21
CA ARG A 27 4.29 9.20 19.68
C ARG A 27 3.25 10.30 19.47
N ALA A 28 2.56 10.28 18.34
CA ALA A 28 1.45 11.20 18.09
C ALA A 28 0.28 11.01 19.07
N LEU A 29 -0.08 9.78 19.44
CA LEU A 29 -1.13 9.53 20.44
C LEU A 29 -0.79 10.12 21.81
N ALA A 30 0.49 10.15 22.18
CA ALA A 30 0.97 10.77 23.42
C ALA A 30 1.10 12.30 23.32
N HIS A 31 1.03 12.87 22.12
CA HIS A 31 1.20 14.30 21.90
C HIS A 31 -0.08 15.08 22.32
N PRO A 32 0.03 16.22 23.03
CA PRO A 32 -1.15 16.99 23.48
C PRO A 32 -2.06 17.50 22.36
N LYS A 33 -1.49 17.67 21.16
CA LYS A 33 -2.21 18.08 19.94
C LYS A 33 -1.92 17.08 18.81
N PRO A 34 -2.59 15.93 18.75
CA PRO A 34 -2.27 14.84 17.82
C PRO A 34 -2.61 15.15 16.35
N ARG A 35 -3.18 16.32 16.07
CA ARG A 35 -3.59 16.78 14.73
C ARG A 35 -3.09 18.20 14.41
N ALA A 36 -2.10 18.71 15.14
CA ALA A 36 -1.59 20.08 14.98
C ALA A 36 -1.03 20.37 13.57
N PHE A 37 -0.56 19.34 12.85
CA PHE A 37 -0.12 19.47 11.46
C PHE A 37 -1.23 19.96 10.50
N LEU A 38 -2.50 19.89 10.92
CA LEU A 38 -3.66 20.42 10.19
C LEU A 38 -4.05 21.84 10.60
N ASP A 39 -3.39 22.47 11.60
CA ASP A 39 -3.79 23.78 12.13
C ASP A 39 -3.79 24.88 11.04
N ASN A 40 -2.93 24.75 10.03
CA ASN A 40 -2.83 25.66 8.90
C ASN A 40 -3.51 25.14 7.62
N ALA A 41 -4.27 24.04 7.70
CA ALA A 41 -4.98 23.51 6.56
C ALA A 41 -6.06 24.50 6.09
N THR A 42 -6.09 24.79 4.80
CA THR A 42 -7.10 25.65 4.19
C THR A 42 -8.36 24.88 3.81
N SER A 43 -8.26 23.56 3.66
CA SER A 43 -9.38 22.66 3.44
C SER A 43 -9.06 21.25 3.92
N VAL A 44 -10.01 20.61 4.58
CA VAL A 44 -9.96 19.21 5.02
C VAL A 44 -11.32 18.60 4.69
N VAL A 45 -11.36 17.71 3.70
CA VAL A 45 -12.60 17.12 3.18
C VAL A 45 -12.48 15.61 3.15
N ASP A 46 -13.37 14.92 3.84
CA ASP A 46 -13.43 13.47 3.78
C ASP A 46 -13.89 13.01 2.39
N LEU A 47 -13.16 12.06 1.79
CA LEU A 47 -13.52 11.45 0.50
C LEU A 47 -14.77 10.58 0.67
N THR A 48 -14.82 9.80 1.75
CA THR A 48 -15.99 9.06 2.20
C THR A 48 -16.05 9.05 3.74
N PRO A 49 -17.20 8.69 4.35
CA PRO A 49 -17.37 8.72 5.81
C PRO A 49 -16.33 7.91 6.59
N HIS A 50 -15.76 6.86 6.00
CA HIS A 50 -14.88 5.91 6.70
C HIS A 50 -13.55 5.64 6.01
N LEU A 51 -13.28 6.30 4.87
CA LEU A 51 -12.02 6.14 4.15
C LEU A 51 -11.67 7.42 3.40
N GLY A 52 -10.46 7.90 3.61
CA GLY A 52 -9.90 8.97 2.80
C GLY A 52 -10.21 10.37 3.28
N THR A 53 -9.19 11.23 3.31
CA THR A 53 -9.36 12.67 3.50
C THR A 53 -8.45 13.42 2.52
N GLU A 54 -9.02 14.37 1.78
CA GLU A 54 -8.28 15.34 0.97
C GLU A 54 -7.94 16.58 1.80
N ILE A 55 -6.69 17.04 1.71
CA ILE A 55 -6.14 18.14 2.49
C ILE A 55 -5.48 19.17 1.56
N ARG A 56 -5.75 20.45 1.80
CA ARG A 56 -5.08 21.61 1.21
C ARG A 56 -4.52 22.52 2.30
N GLY A 57 -3.50 23.32 1.96
CA GLY A 57 -2.88 24.27 2.89
C GLY A 57 -1.81 23.68 3.82
N VAL A 58 -1.56 22.37 3.76
CA VAL A 58 -0.46 21.70 4.47
C VAL A 58 0.62 21.33 3.47
N ASN A 59 1.86 21.78 3.70
CA ASN A 59 3.01 21.42 2.88
C ASN A 59 3.79 20.28 3.54
N LEU A 60 3.77 19.09 2.93
CA LEU A 60 4.48 17.92 3.46
C LEU A 60 6.00 18.15 3.55
N ALA A 61 6.55 19.04 2.72
CA ALA A 61 7.98 19.32 2.68
C ALA A 61 8.49 20.05 3.93
N THR A 62 7.59 20.68 4.69
CA THR A 62 7.93 21.52 5.86
C THR A 62 7.58 20.85 7.19
N LEU A 63 7.00 19.64 7.17
CA LEU A 63 6.68 18.93 8.40
C LEU A 63 7.95 18.52 9.15
N ASP A 64 7.98 18.89 10.43
CA ASP A 64 8.97 18.44 11.41
C ASP A 64 8.66 17.01 11.89
N SER A 65 9.39 16.53 12.91
CA SER A 65 9.20 15.18 13.44
C SER A 65 7.79 14.97 13.99
N ASP A 66 7.28 15.93 14.74
CA ASP A 66 5.99 15.82 15.41
C ASP A 66 4.85 15.87 14.39
N GLY A 67 4.95 16.75 13.39
CA GLY A 67 4.02 16.80 12.27
C GLY A 67 3.99 15.49 11.47
N ARG A 68 5.13 14.82 11.29
CA ARG A 68 5.19 13.51 10.63
C ARG A 68 4.62 12.39 11.51
N ASP A 69 4.83 12.43 12.82
CA ASP A 69 4.19 11.48 13.74
C ASP A 69 2.67 11.61 13.67
N GLN A 70 2.16 12.85 13.71
CA GLN A 70 0.73 13.15 13.63
C GLN A 70 0.14 12.74 12.27
N LEU A 71 0.87 12.98 11.19
CA LEU A 71 0.54 12.50 9.85
C LEU A 71 0.39 10.98 9.83
N ALA A 72 1.32 10.23 10.43
CA ALA A 72 1.25 8.77 10.49
C ALA A 72 -0.01 8.29 11.21
N LEU A 73 -0.35 8.90 12.34
CA LEU A 73 -1.56 8.59 13.09
C LEU A 73 -2.84 8.91 12.30
N GLU A 74 -2.88 10.05 11.61
CA GLU A 74 -4.04 10.44 10.81
C GLU A 74 -4.23 9.51 9.60
N VAL A 75 -3.14 9.12 8.93
CA VAL A 75 -3.17 8.12 7.85
C VAL A 75 -3.67 6.77 8.37
N ALA A 76 -3.21 6.32 9.54
CA ALA A 76 -3.69 5.08 10.16
C ALA A 76 -5.20 5.11 10.51
N LYS A 77 -5.73 6.28 10.90
CA LYS A 77 -7.16 6.47 11.21
C LYS A 77 -8.04 6.59 9.96
N ARG A 78 -7.55 7.28 8.92
CA ARG A 78 -8.33 7.57 7.71
C ARG A 78 -8.08 6.58 6.58
N GLY A 79 -7.08 5.71 6.71
CA GLY A 79 -6.65 4.74 5.70
C GLY A 79 -5.85 5.38 4.57
N VAL A 80 -6.30 6.51 4.02
CA VAL A 80 -5.60 7.29 2.99
C VAL A 80 -5.76 8.79 3.24
N LEU A 81 -4.70 9.55 3.01
CA LEU A 81 -4.72 11.01 2.96
C LEU A 81 -4.20 11.48 1.60
N VAL A 82 -4.85 12.50 1.05
CA VAL A 82 -4.55 13.07 -0.27
C VAL A 82 -4.19 14.53 -0.08
N PHE A 83 -2.93 14.88 -0.30
CA PHE A 83 -2.44 16.25 -0.21
C PHE A 83 -2.37 16.84 -1.62
N ARG A 84 -3.04 17.97 -1.83
CA ARG A 84 -2.96 18.72 -3.09
C ARG A 84 -1.92 19.84 -3.00
N ASP A 85 -1.55 20.39 -4.15
CA ASP A 85 -0.65 21.55 -4.28
C ASP A 85 0.77 21.31 -3.71
N GLN A 86 1.26 20.07 -3.77
CA GLN A 86 2.54 19.63 -3.20
C GLN A 86 3.74 19.80 -4.16
N GLN A 87 3.80 20.89 -4.92
CA GLN A 87 4.91 21.14 -5.85
C GLN A 87 6.25 21.19 -5.10
N ASP A 88 6.29 21.87 -3.95
CA ASP A 88 7.49 21.98 -3.11
C ASP A 88 8.03 20.62 -2.71
N PHE A 89 7.15 19.70 -2.25
CA PHE A 89 7.54 18.34 -1.89
C PHE A 89 8.19 17.63 -3.10
N ILE A 90 7.53 17.66 -4.26
CA ILE A 90 7.95 16.98 -5.49
C ILE A 90 9.24 17.59 -6.10
N ASP A 91 9.55 18.84 -5.82
CA ASP A 91 10.79 19.47 -6.31
C ASP A 91 11.99 19.22 -5.39
N ARG A 92 11.80 18.72 -4.15
CA ARG A 92 12.91 18.40 -3.22
C ARG A 92 13.81 17.27 -3.71
N GLY A 93 13.30 16.37 -4.56
CA GLY A 93 14.08 15.29 -5.16
C GLY A 93 14.26 14.03 -4.29
N PRO A 94 14.93 13.00 -4.83
CA PRO A 94 14.93 11.64 -4.30
C PRO A 94 15.54 11.51 -2.90
N ASP A 95 16.64 12.21 -2.60
CA ASP A 95 17.24 12.19 -1.25
C ASP A 95 16.24 12.62 -0.17
N PHE A 96 15.47 13.68 -0.45
CA PHE A 96 14.44 14.14 0.47
C PHE A 96 13.33 13.11 0.65
N TYR A 97 12.87 12.45 -0.42
CA TYR A 97 11.84 11.40 -0.30
C TYR A 97 12.31 10.27 0.60
N LEU A 98 13.57 9.84 0.47
CA LEU A 98 14.14 8.81 1.32
C LEU A 98 14.22 9.27 2.77
N GLN A 99 14.65 10.51 3.03
CA GLN A 99 14.70 11.07 4.39
C GLN A 99 13.31 11.21 5.01
N PHE A 100 12.32 11.66 4.24
CA PHE A 100 10.93 11.74 4.66
C PHE A 100 10.38 10.35 4.98
N ALA A 101 10.58 9.38 4.08
CA ALA A 101 10.06 8.03 4.21
C ALA A 101 10.70 7.24 5.37
N LYS A 102 12.00 7.43 5.65
CA LYS A 102 12.71 6.79 6.78
C LYS A 102 12.08 7.08 8.14
N HIS A 103 11.36 8.20 8.27
CA HIS A 103 10.63 8.54 9.50
C HIS A 103 9.58 7.49 9.87
N PHE A 104 9.00 6.81 8.87
CA PHE A 104 7.90 5.86 9.04
C PHE A 104 8.36 4.39 9.09
N GLY A 105 9.64 4.10 8.92
CA GLY A 105 10.14 2.72 8.98
C GLY A 105 11.36 2.45 8.09
N ARG A 106 11.80 1.19 8.05
CA ARG A 106 12.92 0.76 7.21
C ARG A 106 12.53 0.83 5.74
N LEU A 107 13.32 1.52 4.92
CA LEU A 107 13.04 1.62 3.49
C LEU A 107 13.11 0.24 2.81
N HIS A 108 12.10 -0.07 2.02
CA HIS A 108 12.00 -1.32 1.26
C HIS A 108 12.70 -1.19 -0.09
N ILE A 109 13.41 -2.25 -0.50
CA ILE A 109 13.89 -2.42 -1.89
C ILE A 109 13.06 -3.51 -2.54
N HIS A 110 12.26 -3.10 -3.52
CA HIS A 110 11.30 -4.00 -4.16
C HIS A 110 12.00 -5.01 -5.10
N PRO A 111 11.64 -6.30 -5.03
CA PRO A 111 12.40 -7.36 -5.71
C PRO A 111 12.25 -7.33 -7.23
N CYS A 112 11.12 -6.86 -7.76
CA CYS A 112 10.73 -7.05 -9.17
C CYS A 112 10.37 -5.76 -9.93
N SER A 113 10.67 -4.56 -9.41
CA SER A 113 10.25 -3.29 -10.04
C SER A 113 11.42 -2.42 -10.47
N GLY A 114 11.18 -1.52 -11.42
CA GLY A 114 12.13 -0.46 -11.76
C GLY A 114 12.28 0.54 -10.61
N HIS A 115 13.47 1.12 -10.50
CA HIS A 115 13.80 2.20 -9.57
C HIS A 115 14.61 3.28 -10.30
N PRO A 116 14.71 4.51 -9.79
CA PRO A 116 15.64 5.50 -10.34
C PRO A 116 17.09 5.03 -10.14
N GLU A 117 17.98 5.42 -11.05
CA GLU A 117 19.41 5.17 -10.90
C GLU A 117 19.93 5.78 -9.59
N GLY A 118 20.66 5.00 -8.79
CA GLY A 118 21.18 5.42 -7.48
C GLY A 118 20.19 5.36 -6.31
N TYR A 119 18.89 5.10 -6.55
CA TYR A 119 17.85 5.11 -5.50
C TYR A 119 17.00 3.83 -5.50
N PRO A 120 17.56 2.65 -5.19
CA PRO A 120 16.85 1.37 -5.25
C PRO A 120 15.65 1.24 -4.29
N GLU A 121 15.59 2.08 -3.26
CA GLU A 121 14.48 2.14 -2.30
C GLU A 121 13.23 2.86 -2.84
N LEU A 122 13.37 3.57 -3.97
CA LEU A 122 12.23 4.19 -4.64
C LEU A 122 11.66 3.23 -5.69
N HIS A 123 10.36 2.99 -5.60
CA HIS A 123 9.63 2.19 -6.57
C HIS A 123 8.98 3.12 -7.60
N LEU A 124 9.24 2.89 -8.87
CA LEU A 124 8.59 3.64 -9.95
C LEU A 124 7.38 2.90 -10.53
N VAL A 125 6.26 3.61 -10.61
CA VAL A 125 5.10 3.17 -11.39
C VAL A 125 5.18 3.85 -12.74
N TYR A 126 5.50 3.10 -13.79
CA TYR A 126 5.77 3.69 -15.11
C TYR A 126 5.01 2.95 -16.23
N LYS A 127 4.23 3.72 -16.99
CA LYS A 127 3.60 3.31 -18.25
C LYS A 127 3.74 4.46 -19.25
N ASN A 128 4.13 4.15 -20.48
CA ASN A 128 4.06 5.08 -21.62
C ASN A 128 3.49 4.37 -22.86
N ALA A 129 3.39 5.09 -23.98
CA ALA A 129 2.86 4.59 -25.25
C ALA A 129 3.46 3.26 -25.74
N ASN A 130 4.73 2.99 -25.41
CA ASN A 130 5.52 1.91 -26.00
C ASN A 130 5.96 0.84 -24.98
N ALA A 131 5.75 1.08 -23.69
CA ALA A 131 6.19 0.19 -22.62
C ALA A 131 5.29 0.29 -21.38
N THR A 132 4.86 -0.86 -20.89
CA THR A 132 4.31 -1.02 -19.55
C THR A 132 5.19 -1.96 -18.74
N PHE A 133 5.53 -1.56 -17.53
CA PHE A 133 6.29 -2.39 -16.59
C PHE A 133 5.46 -2.79 -15.38
N ASN A 134 4.14 -2.58 -15.45
CA ASN A 134 3.20 -2.92 -14.39
C ASN A 134 2.52 -4.27 -14.68
N PHE A 135 1.83 -4.81 -13.67
CA PHE A 135 1.08 -6.06 -13.82
C PHE A 135 -0.25 -5.73 -14.53
N GLU A 136 -0.27 -5.80 -15.85
CA GLU A 136 -1.49 -5.66 -16.65
C GLU A 136 -2.03 -7.05 -17.00
N GLN A 137 -3.31 -7.28 -16.69
CA GLN A 137 -4.00 -8.53 -17.04
C GLN A 137 -4.70 -8.32 -18.38
N SER A 138 -4.01 -8.64 -19.49
CA SER A 138 -4.58 -8.55 -20.84
C SER A 138 -5.67 -9.58 -21.13
N ASP A 139 -5.73 -10.65 -20.33
CA ASP A 139 -6.71 -11.74 -20.43
C ASP A 139 -7.75 -11.66 -19.30
N SER A 140 -8.14 -10.43 -18.93
CA SER A 140 -9.13 -10.15 -17.89
C SER A 140 -10.13 -9.11 -18.39
N VAL A 141 -11.39 -9.31 -18.03
CA VAL A 141 -12.48 -8.36 -18.31
C VAL A 141 -12.39 -7.09 -17.46
N THR A 142 -11.56 -7.08 -16.41
CA THR A 142 -11.33 -5.92 -15.53
C THR A 142 -9.84 -5.70 -15.26
N SER A 143 -9.45 -4.44 -15.11
CA SER A 143 -8.11 -4.04 -14.68
C SER A 143 -7.96 -3.97 -13.16
N THR A 144 -9.06 -4.10 -12.39
CA THR A 144 -9.01 -4.06 -10.93
C THR A 144 -8.33 -5.29 -10.35
N LEU A 145 -7.31 -5.06 -9.52
CA LEU A 145 -6.63 -6.10 -8.76
C LEU A 145 -6.32 -5.54 -7.36
N TRP A 146 -7.21 -5.81 -6.42
CA TRP A 146 -7.10 -5.33 -5.05
C TRP A 146 -5.96 -6.02 -4.32
N HIS A 147 -5.08 -5.22 -3.71
CA HIS A 147 -3.97 -5.70 -2.92
C HIS A 147 -3.54 -4.73 -1.82
N SER A 148 -2.99 -5.30 -0.75
CA SER A 148 -2.08 -4.57 0.14
C SER A 148 -0.66 -4.83 -0.35
N ASP A 149 0.16 -3.79 -0.45
CA ASP A 149 1.49 -3.87 -1.04
C ASP A 149 2.33 -4.94 -0.35
N VAL A 150 2.94 -5.83 -1.15
CA VAL A 150 3.99 -6.77 -0.70
C VAL A 150 3.58 -7.59 0.54
N SER A 151 2.28 -7.90 0.67
CA SER A 151 1.74 -8.59 1.85
C SER A 151 2.27 -10.02 2.08
N TYR A 152 3.11 -10.53 1.17
CA TYR A 152 3.81 -11.80 1.29
C TYR A 152 5.12 -11.71 2.09
N GLU A 153 5.62 -10.52 2.41
CA GLU A 153 6.80 -10.37 3.25
C GLU A 153 6.48 -10.54 4.74
N LEU A 154 7.44 -11.04 5.52
CA LEU A 154 7.26 -11.23 6.95
C LEU A 154 6.90 -9.91 7.68
N GLN A 155 7.53 -8.81 7.26
CA GLN A 155 7.27 -7.44 7.70
C GLN A 155 6.90 -6.58 6.48
N PRO A 156 5.61 -6.55 6.08
CA PRO A 156 5.13 -5.79 4.94
C PRO A 156 5.28 -4.28 5.12
N PRO A 157 5.17 -3.49 4.03
CA PRO A 157 5.02 -2.04 4.10
C PRO A 157 3.87 -1.59 4.99
N GLY A 158 4.07 -0.49 5.71
CA GLY A 158 3.04 0.22 6.47
C GLY A 158 2.51 1.42 5.70
N LEU A 159 2.86 2.62 6.19
CA LEU A 159 2.55 3.88 5.53
C LEU A 159 3.36 4.00 4.24
N THR A 160 2.66 4.07 3.11
CA THR A 160 3.24 4.20 1.77
C THR A 160 2.83 5.53 1.16
N GLY A 161 3.75 6.18 0.44
CA GLY A 161 3.48 7.41 -0.30
C GLY A 161 3.67 7.25 -1.80
N LEU A 162 2.79 7.87 -2.59
CA LEU A 162 2.86 7.94 -4.05
C LEU A 162 2.52 9.35 -4.53
N PHE A 163 3.28 9.84 -5.49
CA PHE A 163 2.92 11.01 -6.30
C PHE A 163 3.24 10.75 -7.77
N LEU A 164 2.56 11.46 -8.65
CA LEU A 164 2.77 11.35 -10.10
C LEU A 164 3.58 12.55 -10.61
N LEU A 165 4.69 12.26 -11.28
CA LEU A 165 5.46 13.20 -12.09
C LEU A 165 4.76 13.50 -13.42
N SER A 166 4.02 12.51 -13.94
CA SER A 166 3.19 12.62 -15.13
C SER A 166 1.97 11.72 -14.96
N SER A 167 0.81 12.24 -15.32
CA SER A 167 -0.46 11.52 -15.33
C SER A 167 -1.17 11.79 -16.65
N PRO A 168 -1.97 10.83 -17.15
CA PRO A 168 -2.87 11.10 -18.27
C PRO A 168 -3.85 12.22 -17.91
N GLU A 169 -4.39 12.92 -18.91
CA GLU A 169 -5.41 13.96 -18.71
C GLU A 169 -6.68 13.40 -18.06
N THR A 170 -7.06 12.18 -18.49
CA THR A 170 -8.19 11.42 -17.94
C THR A 170 -7.83 9.96 -17.71
N GLY A 171 -8.48 9.33 -16.72
CA GLY A 171 -8.16 7.96 -16.30
C GLY A 171 -6.88 7.87 -15.45
N GLY A 172 -6.46 6.64 -15.15
CA GLY A 172 -5.26 6.37 -14.34
C GLY A 172 -5.44 6.58 -12.84
N ASP A 173 -6.70 6.61 -12.41
CA ASP A 173 -7.11 6.77 -11.02
C ASP A 173 -6.65 5.60 -10.14
N THR A 174 -6.75 5.79 -8.83
CA THR A 174 -6.43 4.75 -7.86
C THR A 174 -7.63 4.56 -6.94
N LEU A 175 -8.11 3.32 -6.86
CA LEU A 175 -9.16 2.94 -5.92
C LEU A 175 -8.51 2.45 -4.63
N PHE A 176 -9.12 2.79 -3.51
CA PHE A 176 -8.79 2.30 -2.17
C PHE A 176 -10.03 1.65 -1.57
N THR A 177 -9.83 0.65 -0.72
CA THR A 177 -10.90 0.00 0.05
C THR A 177 -10.47 -0.13 1.51
N SER A 178 -11.41 0.13 2.42
CA SER A 178 -11.16 0.05 3.86
C SER A 178 -11.33 -1.38 4.33
N GLN A 179 -10.24 -2.02 4.74
CA GLN A 179 -10.26 -3.37 5.27
C GLN A 179 -10.86 -3.44 6.69
N VAL A 180 -10.88 -2.31 7.40
CA VAL A 180 -11.60 -2.17 8.68
C VAL A 180 -13.10 -2.22 8.44
N GLN A 181 -13.61 -1.45 7.47
CA GLN A 181 -15.04 -1.47 7.14
C GLN A 181 -15.46 -2.80 6.48
N ALA A 182 -14.59 -3.40 5.67
CA ALA A 182 -14.80 -4.74 5.13
C ALA A 182 -15.06 -5.74 6.26
N LEU A 183 -14.27 -5.71 7.34
CA LEU A 183 -14.46 -6.58 8.50
C LEU A 183 -15.75 -6.25 9.27
N LYS A 184 -16.00 -4.96 9.57
CA LYS A 184 -17.16 -4.50 10.36
C LYS A 184 -18.51 -4.86 9.75
N LYS A 185 -18.57 -5.10 8.44
CA LYS A 185 -19.79 -5.51 7.72
C LYS A 185 -20.10 -7.00 7.85
N LEU A 186 -19.14 -7.84 8.22
CA LEU A 186 -19.35 -9.28 8.39
C LEU A 186 -20.11 -9.55 9.70
N SER A 187 -20.84 -10.66 9.76
CA SER A 187 -21.56 -11.03 10.98
C SER A 187 -20.58 -11.30 12.13
N PRO A 188 -20.93 -10.97 13.39
CA PRO A 188 -20.04 -11.18 14.53
C PRO A 188 -19.52 -12.63 14.66
N GLN A 189 -20.36 -13.62 14.35
CA GLN A 189 -19.99 -15.04 14.40
C GLN A 189 -18.95 -15.38 13.32
N PHE A 190 -19.11 -14.80 12.12
CA PHE A 190 -18.13 -15.03 11.06
C PHE A 190 -16.81 -14.32 11.35
N VAL A 191 -16.84 -13.09 11.88
CA VAL A 191 -15.62 -12.40 12.36
C VAL A 191 -14.92 -13.21 13.45
N ALA A 192 -15.67 -13.75 14.43
CA ALA A 192 -15.11 -14.60 15.48
C ALA A 192 -14.41 -15.85 14.92
N PHE A 193 -14.99 -16.48 13.91
CA PHE A 193 -14.36 -17.57 13.18
C PHE A 193 -13.11 -17.12 12.41
N LEU A 194 -13.17 -16.03 11.65
CA LEU A 194 -12.03 -15.55 10.87
C LEU A 194 -10.83 -15.13 11.75
N ARG A 195 -11.08 -14.66 12.97
CA ARG A 195 -10.02 -14.34 13.95
C ARG A 195 -9.16 -15.55 14.34
N THR A 196 -9.67 -16.77 14.19
CA THR A 196 -8.90 -18.00 14.46
C THR A 196 -8.13 -18.50 13.24
N LEU A 197 -8.24 -17.82 12.09
CA LEU A 197 -7.66 -18.27 10.84
C LEU A 197 -6.44 -17.45 10.43
N LYS A 198 -5.52 -18.13 9.75
CA LYS A 198 -4.33 -17.55 9.12
C LYS A 198 -4.19 -18.06 7.69
N ALA A 199 -3.61 -17.25 6.83
CA ALA A 199 -3.48 -17.55 5.41
C ALA A 199 -2.05 -17.35 4.93
N VAL A 200 -1.68 -18.10 3.89
CA VAL A 200 -0.39 -17.95 3.21
C VAL A 200 -0.48 -16.85 2.16
N HIS A 201 0.44 -15.90 2.23
CA HIS A 201 0.64 -14.87 1.24
C HIS A 201 1.93 -15.18 0.46
N SER A 202 1.87 -15.14 -0.87
CA SER A 202 2.96 -15.61 -1.74
C SER A 202 3.41 -14.55 -2.75
N GLY A 203 4.72 -14.32 -2.81
CA GLY A 203 5.35 -13.48 -3.83
C GLY A 203 5.76 -14.26 -5.09
N VAL A 204 5.58 -15.59 -5.11
CA VAL A 204 6.11 -16.49 -6.16
C VAL A 204 5.54 -16.15 -7.54
N GLU A 205 4.24 -15.93 -7.64
CA GLU A 205 3.60 -15.58 -8.92
C GLU A 205 4.10 -14.24 -9.47
N GLN A 206 4.33 -13.25 -8.61
CA GLN A 206 4.90 -11.97 -9.03
C GLN A 206 6.32 -12.14 -9.57
N ALA A 207 7.15 -12.93 -8.88
CA ALA A 207 8.52 -13.22 -9.31
C ALA A 207 8.53 -14.01 -10.62
N ASN A 208 7.67 -15.01 -10.78
CA ASN A 208 7.55 -15.79 -12.01
C ASN A 208 7.06 -14.94 -13.18
N HIS A 209 6.10 -14.03 -12.96
CA HIS A 209 5.68 -13.07 -13.96
C HIS A 209 6.86 -12.19 -14.42
N SER A 210 7.69 -11.72 -13.48
CA SER A 210 8.91 -10.98 -13.80
C SER A 210 9.89 -11.83 -14.62
N ARG A 211 10.22 -13.05 -14.14
CA ARG A 211 11.14 -14.00 -14.82
C ARG A 211 10.71 -14.36 -16.24
N ALA A 212 9.41 -14.31 -16.55
CA ALA A 212 8.87 -14.50 -17.90
C ALA A 212 9.13 -13.31 -18.86
N GLY A 213 10.06 -12.41 -18.53
CA GLY A 213 10.43 -11.27 -19.34
C GLY A 213 9.53 -10.04 -19.16
N LYS A 214 8.58 -10.07 -18.23
CA LYS A 214 7.80 -8.89 -17.83
C LYS A 214 8.55 -8.09 -16.78
N ARG A 215 8.20 -6.81 -16.58
CA ARG A 215 8.87 -5.93 -15.61
C ARG A 215 10.39 -5.87 -15.74
N GLY A 216 10.93 -6.02 -16.94
CA GLY A 216 12.37 -6.02 -17.19
C GLY A 216 13.09 -7.33 -16.82
N GLY A 217 12.38 -8.42 -16.51
CA GLY A 217 13.00 -9.74 -16.26
C GLY A 217 13.66 -9.89 -14.90
N ILE A 218 13.59 -8.87 -14.05
CA ILE A 218 14.39 -8.76 -12.83
C ILE A 218 13.73 -9.43 -11.62
N VAL A 219 14.54 -10.20 -10.88
CA VAL A 219 14.20 -10.68 -9.54
C VAL A 219 15.45 -10.51 -8.68
N ARG A 220 15.42 -9.50 -7.81
CA ARG A 220 16.57 -9.08 -7.00
C ARG A 220 16.66 -9.76 -5.64
N ARG A 221 15.65 -10.55 -5.28
CA ARG A 221 15.56 -11.34 -4.06
C ARG A 221 14.64 -12.52 -4.34
N GLU A 222 14.97 -13.70 -3.84
CA GLU A 222 14.11 -14.87 -4.00
C GLU A 222 12.72 -14.61 -3.41
N PRO A 223 11.65 -15.09 -4.09
CA PRO A 223 10.29 -14.91 -3.60
C PRO A 223 10.10 -15.68 -2.31
N VAL A 224 9.28 -15.11 -1.43
CA VAL A 224 8.94 -15.70 -0.14
C VAL A 224 7.45 -15.97 -0.05
N GLU A 225 7.11 -16.92 0.82
CA GLU A 225 5.75 -17.11 1.33
C GLU A 225 5.77 -16.91 2.84
N ASN A 226 4.79 -16.19 3.37
CA ASN A 226 4.63 -16.00 4.81
C ASN A 226 3.18 -16.23 5.23
N VAL A 227 3.03 -16.68 6.48
CA VAL A 227 1.72 -16.91 7.10
C VAL A 227 1.33 -15.68 7.90
N HIS A 228 0.16 -15.13 7.57
CA HIS A 228 -0.41 -13.94 8.21
C HIS A 228 -1.81 -14.21 8.73
N PRO A 229 -2.27 -13.50 9.78
CA PRO A 229 -3.63 -13.63 10.28
C PRO A 229 -4.62 -13.12 9.21
N ILE A 230 -5.79 -13.76 9.09
CA ILE A 230 -6.87 -13.24 8.24
C ILE A 230 -7.48 -11.98 8.84
N VAL A 231 -7.50 -11.87 10.17
CA VAL A 231 -7.91 -10.67 10.89
C VAL A 231 -6.73 -10.16 11.70
N ARG A 232 -6.19 -9.02 11.29
CA ARG A 232 -5.07 -8.36 11.98
C ARG A 232 -5.57 -7.23 12.87
N ARG A 233 -4.80 -6.91 13.91
CA ARG A 233 -4.97 -5.73 14.77
C ARG A 233 -3.92 -4.68 14.41
N HIS A 234 -4.34 -3.44 14.24
CA HIS A 234 -3.43 -2.33 14.04
C HIS A 234 -2.73 -1.96 15.35
N PRO A 235 -1.38 -1.88 15.43
CA PRO A 235 -0.66 -1.67 16.68
C PRO A 235 -0.99 -0.33 17.36
N VAL A 236 -1.15 0.75 16.58
CA VAL A 236 -1.47 2.09 17.10
C VAL A 236 -2.97 2.30 17.37
N THR A 237 -3.83 2.08 16.38
CA THR A 237 -5.26 2.43 16.49
C THR A 237 -6.08 1.37 17.23
N GLY A 238 -5.57 0.14 17.36
CA GLY A 238 -6.30 -0.99 17.91
C GLY A 238 -7.42 -1.54 17.02
N GLU A 239 -7.70 -0.90 15.89
CA GLU A 239 -8.72 -1.36 14.93
C GLU A 239 -8.33 -2.71 14.33
N GLU A 240 -9.34 -3.53 14.07
CA GLU A 240 -9.17 -4.79 13.38
C GLU A 240 -9.49 -4.62 11.89
N ALA A 241 -8.69 -5.28 11.06
CA ALA A 241 -8.82 -5.21 9.60
C ALA A 241 -8.75 -6.60 8.99
N LEU A 242 -9.54 -6.80 7.93
CA LEU A 242 -9.45 -7.98 7.08
C LEU A 242 -8.13 -7.93 6.29
N TYR A 243 -7.29 -8.96 6.41
CA TYR A 243 -5.95 -8.98 5.85
C TYR A 243 -5.78 -10.10 4.83
N VAL A 244 -6.63 -10.08 3.82
CA VAL A 244 -6.53 -10.96 2.65
C VAL A 244 -6.65 -10.13 1.37
N ASN A 245 -6.02 -10.59 0.31
CA ASN A 245 -6.16 -9.97 -1.00
C ASN A 245 -5.94 -10.98 -2.13
N ARG A 246 -6.67 -10.79 -3.23
CA ARG A 246 -6.67 -11.70 -4.38
C ARG A 246 -5.27 -11.83 -5.00
N GLN A 247 -4.47 -10.76 -4.96
CA GLN A 247 -3.15 -10.76 -5.57
C GLN A 247 -2.15 -11.68 -4.87
N PHE A 248 -2.16 -11.77 -3.53
CA PHE A 248 -1.10 -12.46 -2.79
C PHE A 248 -1.58 -13.58 -1.88
N THR A 249 -2.82 -13.56 -1.40
CA THR A 249 -3.33 -14.62 -0.52
C THR A 249 -3.64 -15.89 -1.33
N ARG A 250 -3.23 -17.07 -0.84
CA ARG A 250 -3.29 -18.33 -1.60
C ARG A 250 -4.15 -19.41 -0.96
N ARG A 251 -3.96 -19.65 0.33
CA ARG A 251 -4.67 -20.71 1.07
C ARG A 251 -4.79 -20.37 2.54
N ILE A 252 -5.85 -20.86 3.18
CA ILE A 252 -6.04 -20.80 4.62
C ILE A 252 -5.36 -22.02 5.24
N VAL A 253 -4.46 -21.78 6.19
CA VAL A 253 -3.72 -22.85 6.87
C VAL A 253 -4.67 -23.66 7.75
N GLY A 254 -4.56 -24.99 7.67
CA GLY A 254 -5.36 -25.91 8.48
C GLY A 254 -6.73 -26.27 7.91
N LEU A 255 -7.19 -25.60 6.85
CA LEU A 255 -8.42 -25.95 6.15
C LEU A 255 -8.15 -26.82 4.92
N LYS A 256 -9.15 -27.60 4.50
CA LYS A 256 -9.11 -28.32 3.23
C LYS A 256 -9.21 -27.33 2.06
N ARG A 257 -8.80 -27.77 0.88
CA ARG A 257 -8.75 -26.91 -0.33
C ARG A 257 -10.10 -26.26 -0.62
N GLU A 258 -11.18 -27.05 -0.68
CA GLU A 258 -12.51 -26.56 -1.04
C GLU A 258 -13.07 -25.57 0.01
N GLU A 259 -12.76 -25.78 1.29
CA GLU A 259 -13.11 -24.87 2.40
C GLU A 259 -12.34 -23.55 2.27
N SER A 260 -11.01 -23.63 2.13
CA SER A 260 -10.11 -22.49 1.95
C SER A 260 -10.52 -21.65 0.73
N GLU A 261 -10.71 -22.28 -0.42
CA GLU A 261 -11.10 -21.60 -1.65
C GLU A 261 -12.47 -20.93 -1.53
N THR A 262 -13.43 -21.59 -0.88
CA THR A 262 -14.78 -21.03 -0.69
C THR A 262 -14.74 -19.80 0.19
N ILE A 263 -14.02 -19.84 1.31
CA ILE A 263 -13.89 -18.70 2.22
C ILE A 263 -13.12 -17.56 1.55
N LEU A 264 -11.98 -17.84 0.93
CA LEU A 264 -11.18 -16.80 0.27
C LEU A 264 -11.95 -16.15 -0.88
N ARG A 265 -12.67 -16.94 -1.70
CA ARG A 265 -13.51 -16.40 -2.77
C ARG A 265 -14.59 -15.48 -2.21
N PHE A 266 -15.27 -15.87 -1.13
CA PHE A 266 -16.24 -15.01 -0.47
C PHE A 266 -15.62 -13.68 0.00
N LEU A 267 -14.46 -13.74 0.65
CA LEU A 267 -13.78 -12.54 1.16
C LEU A 267 -13.27 -11.63 0.03
N TYR A 268 -12.73 -12.19 -1.05
CA TYR A 268 -12.31 -11.40 -2.21
C TYR A 268 -13.51 -10.73 -2.87
N ASP A 269 -14.60 -11.47 -3.08
CA ASP A 269 -15.82 -10.91 -3.67
C ASP A 269 -16.44 -9.81 -2.81
N HIS A 270 -16.39 -9.96 -1.48
CA HIS A 270 -16.83 -8.93 -0.54
C HIS A 270 -16.02 -7.63 -0.68
N ILE A 271 -14.70 -7.74 -0.82
CA ILE A 271 -13.81 -6.59 -1.06
C ILE A 271 -14.08 -5.98 -2.45
N ASP A 272 -14.14 -6.81 -3.48
CA ASP A 272 -14.28 -6.39 -4.88
C ASP A 272 -15.61 -5.66 -5.12
N LYS A 273 -16.70 -6.16 -4.52
CA LYS A 273 -18.06 -5.64 -4.70
C LYS A 273 -18.46 -4.56 -3.68
N GLY A 274 -17.61 -4.30 -2.68
CA GLY A 274 -17.86 -3.35 -1.60
C GLY A 274 -17.72 -1.89 -2.02
N GLY A 275 -18.55 -1.41 -2.96
CA GLY A 275 -18.48 -0.01 -3.42
C GLY A 275 -18.69 1.03 -2.31
N ASP A 276 -19.37 0.65 -1.23
CA ASP A 276 -19.64 1.49 -0.06
C ASP A 276 -18.53 1.50 1.00
N ILE A 277 -17.47 0.72 0.80
CA ILE A 277 -16.22 0.76 1.59
C ILE A 277 -15.03 1.28 0.79
N GLN A 278 -15.27 1.74 -0.43
CA GLN A 278 -14.25 2.20 -1.37
C GLN A 278 -14.16 3.72 -1.44
N ALA A 279 -12.99 4.23 -1.83
CA ALA A 279 -12.75 5.61 -2.20
C ALA A 279 -11.96 5.65 -3.51
N ARG A 280 -12.24 6.64 -4.38
CA ARG A 280 -11.54 6.83 -5.65
C ARG A 280 -10.71 8.11 -5.60
N LEU A 281 -9.40 7.97 -5.79
CA LEU A 281 -8.51 9.11 -5.99
C LEU A 281 -8.39 9.41 -7.48
N LYS A 282 -8.96 10.55 -7.87
CA LYS A 282 -8.62 11.20 -9.15
C LYS A 282 -7.33 11.99 -9.01
N TRP A 283 -6.32 11.59 -9.77
CA TRP A 283 -5.03 12.26 -9.76
C TRP A 283 -5.14 13.66 -10.37
N ALA A 284 -4.45 14.60 -9.74
CA ALA A 284 -4.22 15.94 -10.26
C ALA A 284 -2.73 16.25 -10.13
N ARG A 285 -2.26 17.24 -10.89
CA ARG A 285 -0.88 17.71 -10.77
C ARG A 285 -0.58 18.08 -9.31
N TYR A 286 0.63 17.72 -8.85
CA TYR A 286 1.09 17.99 -7.49
C TYR A 286 0.25 17.36 -6.38
N THR A 287 -0.34 16.20 -6.67
CA THR A 287 -1.00 15.38 -5.66
C THR A 287 0.00 14.39 -5.06
N VAL A 288 0.06 14.33 -3.73
CA VAL A 288 0.75 13.27 -2.97
C VAL A 288 -0.30 12.51 -2.18
N ALA A 289 -0.37 11.19 -2.38
CA ALA A 289 -1.23 10.31 -1.60
C ALA A 289 -0.38 9.49 -0.63
N LEU A 290 -0.84 9.39 0.62
CA LEU A 290 -0.23 8.59 1.67
C LEU A 290 -1.30 7.64 2.22
N TRP A 291 -1.06 6.34 2.26
CA TRP A 291 -2.02 5.37 2.78
C TRP A 291 -1.36 4.36 3.69
N ASP A 292 -2.17 3.75 4.56
CA ASP A 292 -1.74 2.69 5.45
C ASP A 292 -2.10 1.31 4.88
N ASN A 293 -1.10 0.56 4.39
CA ASN A 293 -1.29 -0.80 3.87
C ASN A 293 -1.81 -1.79 4.91
N ARG A 294 -1.73 -1.46 6.21
CA ARG A 294 -2.18 -2.33 7.31
C ARG A 294 -3.70 -2.35 7.43
N VAL A 295 -4.40 -1.35 6.90
CA VAL A 295 -5.86 -1.19 6.99
C VAL A 295 -6.53 -0.91 5.64
N THR A 296 -5.77 -0.90 4.54
CA THR A 296 -6.29 -0.68 3.20
C THR A 296 -5.81 -1.74 2.21
N ALA A 297 -6.62 -1.96 1.18
CA ALA A 297 -6.16 -2.48 -0.09
C ALA A 297 -6.43 -1.43 -1.17
N HIS A 298 -5.73 -1.52 -2.30
CA HIS A 298 -5.88 -0.58 -3.39
C HIS A 298 -5.73 -1.27 -4.75
N SER A 299 -6.19 -0.58 -5.79
CA SER A 299 -6.04 -0.99 -7.19
C SER A 299 -5.74 0.23 -8.05
N ALA A 300 -4.68 0.13 -8.86
CA ALA A 300 -4.46 1.07 -9.95
C ALA A 300 -5.45 0.76 -11.09
N ILE A 301 -6.08 1.79 -11.66
CA ILE A 301 -6.98 1.62 -12.79
C ILE A 301 -6.21 1.91 -14.08
N VAL A 302 -6.34 1.01 -15.04
CA VAL A 302 -5.69 1.10 -16.36
C VAL A 302 -6.76 1.33 -17.43
N ASP A 303 -7.46 2.45 -17.33
CA ASP A 303 -8.57 2.88 -18.21
C ASP A 303 -8.16 3.95 -19.23
N TYR A 304 -6.85 4.19 -19.36
CA TYR A 304 -6.26 5.22 -20.23
C TYR A 304 -5.33 4.62 -21.30
N ALA A 305 -5.45 3.32 -21.61
CA ALA A 305 -4.53 2.63 -22.51
C ALA A 305 -4.51 3.23 -23.93
N ASP A 306 -5.67 3.62 -24.45
CA ASP A 306 -5.82 4.16 -25.82
C ASP A 306 -5.22 5.57 -25.98
N SER A 307 -5.11 6.33 -24.88
CA SER A 307 -4.56 7.69 -24.87
C SER A 307 -3.07 7.73 -25.26
N LYS A 308 -2.35 6.62 -25.07
CA LYS A 308 -0.87 6.53 -25.16
C LYS A 308 -0.12 7.51 -24.25
N GLU A 309 -0.83 8.17 -23.33
CA GLU A 309 -0.26 9.12 -22.39
C GLU A 309 0.63 8.41 -21.37
N THR A 310 1.54 9.18 -20.79
CA THR A 310 2.47 8.66 -19.77
C THR A 310 1.84 8.74 -18.39
N ARG A 311 1.95 7.65 -17.63
CA ARG A 311 1.75 7.64 -16.18
C ARG A 311 3.07 7.29 -15.52
N HIS A 312 3.65 8.25 -14.81
CA HIS A 312 4.94 8.11 -14.16
C HIS A 312 4.81 8.58 -12.71
N GLY A 313 4.86 7.62 -11.77
CA GLY A 313 4.80 7.87 -10.35
C GLY A 313 6.02 7.38 -9.60
N VAL A 314 6.32 8.07 -8.50
CA VAL A 314 7.38 7.72 -7.56
C VAL A 314 6.73 7.30 -6.25
N ARG A 315 7.11 6.12 -5.77
CA ARG A 315 6.57 5.50 -4.57
C ARG A 315 7.68 5.19 -3.57
N PHE A 316 7.43 5.46 -2.30
CA PHE A 316 8.26 5.00 -1.19
C PHE A 316 7.41 4.15 -0.24
N THR A 317 7.93 3.00 0.15
CA THR A 317 7.21 1.96 0.91
C THR A 317 8.01 1.52 2.15
N PRO A 318 8.11 2.34 3.21
CA PRO A 318 8.67 1.91 4.49
C PRO A 318 8.00 0.62 5.02
N GLN A 319 8.83 -0.36 5.41
CA GLN A 319 8.40 -1.57 6.11
C GLN A 319 7.93 -1.24 7.52
N ALA A 320 6.94 -2.00 7.99
CA ALA A 320 6.36 -1.87 9.31
C ALA A 320 6.54 -3.16 10.14
N GLU A 321 5.69 -3.37 11.13
CA GLU A 321 5.71 -4.53 12.00
C GLU A 321 5.27 -5.82 11.28
N ARG A 322 5.60 -6.99 11.86
CA ARG A 322 4.96 -8.25 11.47
C ARG A 322 3.47 -8.15 11.82
N PRO A 323 2.54 -8.46 10.90
CA PRO A 323 1.10 -8.35 11.17
C PRO A 323 0.70 -9.06 12.46
N ILE A 324 0.09 -8.30 13.38
CA ILE A 324 -0.33 -8.78 14.70
C ILE A 324 -1.72 -9.40 14.57
N PRO A 325 -1.95 -10.66 14.97
CA PRO A 325 -3.28 -11.26 15.01
C PRO A 325 -4.24 -10.46 15.90
N ALA A 326 -5.51 -10.38 15.50
CA ALA A 326 -6.55 -9.84 16.37
C ALA A 326 -6.83 -10.74 17.58
N TRP A 327 -6.74 -12.07 17.41
CA TRP A 327 -6.81 -13.02 18.50
C TRP A 327 -5.42 -13.44 18.95
N GLU A 328 -5.09 -13.18 20.21
CA GLU A 328 -3.75 -13.41 20.77
C GLU A 328 -3.35 -14.89 20.83
N GLY A 329 -4.33 -15.80 20.81
CA GLY A 329 -4.07 -17.24 20.75
C GLY A 329 -3.69 -17.77 19.37
N LEU A 330 -3.70 -16.94 18.32
CA LEU A 330 -3.37 -17.38 16.97
C LEU A 330 -1.85 -17.46 16.77
N ASP A 331 -1.32 -18.68 16.77
CA ASP A 331 0.07 -18.93 16.42
C ASP A 331 0.32 -18.74 14.91
N LEU A 332 1.39 -18.03 14.54
CA LEU A 332 1.84 -17.81 13.16
C LEU A 332 3.15 -18.54 12.83
N SER A 333 3.63 -19.43 13.71
CA SER A 333 4.92 -20.12 13.55
C SER A 333 4.89 -21.32 12.61
N SER A 334 3.69 -21.87 12.32
CA SER A 334 3.49 -23.06 11.48
C SER A 334 3.21 -22.75 10.01
#